data_AF-A0A955JCQ4-F1
#
_entry.id   AF-A0A955JCQ4-F1
#
_cell.length_a   1.000
_cell.length_b   1.000
_cell.length_c   1.000
_cell.angle_alpha   90.00
_cell.angle_beta   90.00
_cell.angle_gamma   90.00
#
_symmetry.space_group_name_H-M   'P 1'
#
loop_
_entity.id
_entity.type
_entity.pdbx_description
1 polymer ?
#
loop_
_entity_poly.entity_id
_entity_poly.type
_entity_poly.pdbx_seq_one_letter_code
_entity_poly.pdbx_strand_id
1 'polypeptide(L)'
;MRQGEEPVVVELKERMSLALLLQGVDRLGISPTVYIAFRVGKGQSVSWKTRRKRVIGLLRRLGLGLLTVTPKGKVVAALDPVPYQPRVNAKRRARLLKEFSERVGDPEAGGSSSRQRLTAYRQDALRCADALEGAGLLKACIVRDRTGVERAGAILRANHYGWFKRESVGHYRLTAKGSLELADWAGALDDLKSAGD
;
A
#
# COMPACT_ATOMS: atom_id res chain seq x y z
N MET A 1 -43.83 -1.13 16.10
CA MET A 1 -43.28 -2.37 16.67
C MET A 1 -44.43 -3.26 17.07
N ARG A 2 -44.41 -4.52 16.64
CA ARG A 2 -45.29 -5.56 17.20
C ARG A 2 -44.53 -6.32 18.28
N GLN A 3 -45.25 -6.91 19.22
CA GLN A 3 -44.63 -7.75 20.26
C GLN A 3 -43.83 -8.89 19.60
N GLY A 4 -42.54 -9.02 19.95
CA GLY A 4 -41.65 -10.09 19.47
C GLY A 4 -40.77 -9.75 18.26
N GLU A 5 -40.91 -8.59 17.63
CA GLU A 5 -40.01 -8.17 16.54
C GLU A 5 -38.76 -7.44 17.10
N GLU A 6 -37.58 -7.76 16.55
CA GLU A 6 -36.36 -7.04 16.88
C GLU A 6 -36.46 -5.55 16.49
N PRO A 7 -36.00 -4.62 17.34
CA PRO A 7 -36.13 -3.20 17.09
C PRO A 7 -35.34 -2.76 15.86
N VAL A 8 -35.94 -1.96 14.97
CA VAL A 8 -35.20 -1.25 13.93
C VAL A 8 -34.83 0.14 14.44
N VAL A 9 -33.54 0.46 14.47
CA VAL A 9 -33.05 1.76 14.95
C VAL A 9 -32.61 2.63 13.78
N VAL A 10 -33.02 3.90 13.76
CA VAL A 10 -32.63 4.86 12.73
C VAL A 10 -32.06 6.12 13.37
N GLU A 11 -30.76 6.36 13.17
CA GLU A 11 -30.09 7.60 13.60
C GLU A 11 -30.09 8.62 12.46
N LEU A 12 -30.83 9.73 12.62
CA LEU A 12 -31.03 10.75 11.58
C LEU A 12 -30.26 12.04 11.90
N LYS A 13 -29.51 12.55 10.92
CA LYS A 13 -28.89 13.89 10.96
C LYS A 13 -29.05 14.61 9.63
N GLU A 14 -28.84 15.93 9.61
CA GLU A 14 -28.88 16.69 8.35
C GLU A 14 -27.77 16.28 7.38
N ARG A 15 -26.60 15.93 7.91
CA ARG A 15 -25.37 15.65 7.15
C ARG A 15 -24.67 14.42 7.73
N MET A 16 -23.89 13.76 6.89
CA MET A 16 -22.98 12.70 7.34
C MET A 16 -21.82 13.31 8.15
N SER A 17 -21.63 12.84 9.37
CA SER A 17 -20.55 13.26 10.28
C SER A 17 -19.98 12.05 11.03
N LEU A 18 -18.82 12.22 11.67
CA LEU A 18 -18.26 11.19 12.55
C LEU A 18 -19.18 10.91 13.75
N ALA A 19 -19.81 11.95 14.31
CA ALA A 19 -20.75 11.80 15.42
C ALA A 19 -21.95 10.90 15.04
N LEU A 20 -22.51 11.06 13.83
CA LEU A 20 -23.57 10.18 13.34
C LEU A 20 -23.11 8.72 13.22
N LEU A 21 -21.88 8.51 12.73
CA LEU A 21 -21.29 7.17 12.61
C LEU A 21 -21.11 6.51 13.98
N LEU A 22 -20.54 7.22 14.96
CA LEU A 22 -20.34 6.72 16.31
C LEU A 22 -21.67 6.39 16.98
N GLN A 23 -22.64 7.29 16.89
CA GLN A 23 -24.00 7.06 17.39
C GLN A 23 -24.61 5.80 16.76
N GLY A 24 -24.49 5.62 15.45
CA GLY A 24 -24.96 4.41 14.77
C GLY A 24 -24.28 3.13 15.28
N VAL A 25 -22.96 3.16 15.49
CA VAL A 25 -22.21 2.02 16.05
C VAL A 25 -22.66 1.71 17.48
N ASP A 26 -22.85 2.72 18.32
CA ASP A 26 -23.31 2.53 19.70
C ASP A 26 -24.70 1.85 19.75
N ARG A 27 -25.56 2.11 18.75
CA ARG A 27 -26.88 1.46 18.65
C ARG A 27 -26.82 -0.02 18.28
N LEU A 28 -25.70 -0.51 17.75
CA LEU A 28 -25.55 -1.94 17.47
C LEU A 28 -25.59 -2.79 18.76
N GLY A 29 -25.29 -2.18 19.92
CA GLY A 29 -25.48 -2.84 21.23
C GLY A 29 -26.94 -3.04 21.63
N ILE A 30 -27.89 -2.38 20.93
CA ILE A 30 -29.34 -2.46 21.20
C ILE A 30 -30.05 -3.29 20.13
N SER A 31 -29.60 -3.20 18.88
CA SER A 31 -30.20 -3.88 17.74
C SER A 31 -29.17 -4.24 16.68
N PRO A 32 -29.25 -5.40 16.03
CA PRO A 32 -28.46 -5.68 14.84
C PRO A 32 -28.96 -4.91 13.59
N THR A 33 -30.18 -4.37 13.62
CA THR A 33 -30.81 -3.66 12.50
C THR A 33 -30.77 -2.15 12.72
N VAL A 34 -29.60 -1.56 12.47
CA VAL A 34 -29.37 -0.11 12.63
C VAL A 34 -29.13 0.54 11.27
N TYR A 35 -29.85 1.63 11.01
CA TYR A 35 -29.60 2.52 9.88
C TYR A 35 -29.09 3.88 10.36
N ILE A 36 -28.14 4.44 9.62
CA ILE A 36 -27.94 5.90 9.65
C ILE A 36 -28.70 6.55 8.50
N ALA A 37 -29.21 7.76 8.73
CA ALA A 37 -29.97 8.51 7.76
C ALA A 37 -29.46 9.94 7.65
N PHE A 38 -29.34 10.46 6.43
CA PHE A 38 -29.07 11.88 6.21
C PHE A 38 -29.64 12.42 4.89
N ARG A 39 -29.74 13.75 4.80
CA ARG A 39 -30.27 14.42 3.62
C ARG A 39 -29.24 14.46 2.48
N VAL A 40 -29.67 14.16 1.26
CA VAL A 40 -28.88 14.25 0.03
C VAL A 40 -29.50 15.28 -0.92
N GLY A 41 -28.76 16.30 -1.36
CA GLY A 41 -29.28 17.37 -2.23
C GLY A 41 -28.50 18.69 -2.11
N LYS A 42 -28.85 19.72 -2.92
CA LYS A 42 -28.20 21.06 -3.10
C LYS A 42 -26.91 21.31 -2.27
N GLY A 43 -25.77 21.41 -2.96
CA GLY A 43 -24.43 21.61 -2.35
C GLY A 43 -23.75 20.33 -1.85
N GLN A 44 -24.51 19.33 -1.37
CA GLN A 44 -23.97 18.05 -0.88
C GLN A 44 -23.88 16.95 -1.96
N SER A 45 -24.55 17.13 -3.11
CA SER A 45 -24.77 16.08 -4.12
C SER A 45 -23.49 15.63 -4.85
N VAL A 46 -22.61 16.56 -5.22
CA VAL A 46 -21.32 16.23 -5.89
C VAL A 46 -20.42 15.46 -4.92
N SER A 47 -20.34 15.95 -3.68
CA SER A 47 -19.57 15.33 -2.60
C SER A 47 -20.10 13.95 -2.19
N TRP A 48 -21.43 13.77 -2.21
CA TRP A 48 -22.07 12.48 -1.99
C TRP A 48 -21.75 11.49 -3.12
N LYS A 49 -21.93 11.87 -4.40
CA LYS A 49 -21.66 10.98 -5.54
C LYS A 49 -20.22 10.45 -5.52
N THR A 50 -19.23 11.31 -5.26
CA THR A 50 -17.81 10.92 -5.22
C THR A 50 -17.48 10.03 -4.03
N ARG A 51 -18.08 10.29 -2.85
CA ARG A 51 -17.77 9.55 -1.61
C ARG A 51 -18.65 8.32 -1.39
N ARG A 52 -19.77 8.17 -2.11
CA ARG A 52 -20.79 7.12 -1.93
C ARG A 52 -20.17 5.72 -1.80
N LYS A 53 -19.26 5.35 -2.71
CA LYS A 53 -18.61 4.02 -2.67
C LYS A 53 -17.80 3.81 -1.39
N ARG A 54 -17.06 4.83 -0.93
CA ARG A 54 -16.26 4.77 0.30
C ARG A 54 -17.15 4.71 1.54
N VAL A 55 -18.22 5.51 1.57
CA VAL A 55 -19.20 5.52 2.68
C VAL A 55 -19.92 4.18 2.79
N ILE A 56 -20.47 3.65 1.70
CA ILE A 56 -21.11 2.33 1.69
C ILE A 56 -20.11 1.25 2.13
N GLY A 57 -18.86 1.33 1.66
CA GLY A 57 -17.80 0.41 2.07
C GLY A 57 -17.48 0.47 3.56
N LEU A 58 -17.50 1.66 4.17
CA LEU A 58 -17.32 1.84 5.62
C LEU A 58 -18.51 1.29 6.40
N LEU A 59 -19.73 1.70 6.05
CA LEU A 59 -20.94 1.27 6.76
C LEU A 59 -21.12 -0.25 6.71
N ARG A 60 -20.82 -0.89 5.58
CA ARG A 60 -20.81 -2.34 5.46
C ARG A 60 -19.79 -3.01 6.39
N ARG A 61 -18.62 -2.39 6.63
CA ARG A 61 -17.61 -2.89 7.59
C ARG A 61 -18.07 -2.77 9.03
N LEU A 62 -18.90 -1.78 9.31
CA LEU A 62 -19.47 -1.52 10.62
C LEU A 62 -20.78 -2.28 10.86
N GLY A 63 -21.35 -2.94 9.85
CA GLY A 63 -22.67 -3.60 9.96
C GLY A 63 -23.87 -2.65 9.92
N LEU A 64 -23.67 -1.40 9.52
CA LEU A 64 -24.72 -0.37 9.48
C LEU A 64 -25.42 -0.28 8.13
N GLY A 65 -26.72 -0.05 8.16
CA GLY A 65 -27.53 0.35 7.02
C GLY A 65 -27.44 1.85 6.71
N LEU A 66 -27.87 2.24 5.52
CA LEU A 66 -27.91 3.62 5.07
C LEU A 66 -29.24 3.96 4.42
N LEU A 67 -29.92 4.95 4.99
CA LEU A 67 -31.03 5.65 4.36
C LEU A 67 -30.56 7.02 3.86
N THR A 68 -31.02 7.42 2.69
CA THR A 68 -30.80 8.78 2.16
C THR A 68 -32.13 9.46 1.94
N VAL A 69 -32.23 10.73 2.33
CA VAL A 69 -33.47 11.51 2.24
C VAL A 69 -33.28 12.65 1.25
N THR A 70 -34.06 12.67 0.18
CA THR A 70 -33.99 13.76 -0.82
C THR A 70 -34.63 15.05 -0.27
N PRO A 71 -34.41 16.22 -0.89
CA PRO A 71 -35.01 17.47 -0.41
C PRO A 71 -36.54 17.45 -0.47
N LYS A 72 -37.10 16.64 -1.38
CA LYS A 72 -38.56 16.41 -1.53
C LYS A 72 -39.11 15.35 -0.55
N GLY A 73 -38.33 14.91 0.43
CA GLY A 73 -38.77 13.94 1.45
C GLY A 73 -38.71 12.48 1.03
N LYS A 74 -38.37 12.15 -0.23
CA LYS A 74 -38.21 10.75 -0.66
C LYS A 74 -37.05 10.09 0.09
N VAL A 75 -37.34 8.97 0.75
CA VAL A 75 -36.35 8.10 1.42
C VAL A 75 -35.91 6.99 0.47
N VAL A 76 -34.62 6.70 0.46
CA VAL A 76 -34.03 5.60 -0.33
C VAL A 76 -33.09 4.80 0.57
N ALA A 77 -33.35 3.50 0.71
CA ALA A 77 -32.42 2.55 1.30
C ALA A 77 -31.26 2.30 0.33
N ALA A 78 -30.09 2.85 0.66
CA ALA A 78 -28.89 2.75 -0.16
C ALA A 78 -27.98 1.59 0.24
N LEU A 79 -28.19 1.03 1.44
CA LEU A 79 -27.52 -0.13 2.00
C LEU A 79 -28.40 -0.68 3.14
N ASP A 80 -28.67 -1.98 3.13
CA ASP A 80 -29.28 -2.66 4.28
C ASP A 80 -28.18 -3.12 5.26
N PRO A 81 -28.43 -3.09 6.58
CA PRO A 81 -27.50 -3.60 7.57
C PRO A 81 -27.36 -5.10 7.39
N VAL A 82 -26.11 -5.56 7.26
CA VAL A 82 -25.76 -6.98 7.17
C VAL A 82 -24.47 -7.20 7.95
N PRO A 83 -24.27 -8.40 8.55
CA PRO A 83 -23.01 -8.74 9.19
C PRO A 83 -21.82 -8.55 8.24
N TYR A 84 -20.74 -7.92 8.72
CA TYR A 84 -19.58 -7.71 7.88
C TYR A 84 -18.82 -9.01 7.64
N GLN A 85 -18.71 -9.41 6.37
CA GLN A 85 -17.82 -10.48 5.94
C GLN A 85 -16.64 -9.90 5.14
N PRO A 86 -15.41 -9.91 5.71
CA PRO A 86 -14.24 -9.37 5.03
C PRO A 86 -13.92 -10.11 3.73
N ARG A 87 -13.93 -9.39 2.60
CA ARG A 87 -13.40 -9.91 1.33
C ARG A 87 -11.92 -9.59 1.20
N VAL A 88 -11.09 -10.62 1.28
CA VAL A 88 -9.64 -10.48 1.11
C VAL A 88 -9.31 -10.20 -0.36
N ASN A 89 -8.50 -9.18 -0.63
CA ASN A 89 -7.94 -8.94 -1.96
C ASN A 89 -6.67 -9.79 -2.12
N ALA A 90 -6.84 -11.03 -2.58
CA ALA A 90 -5.76 -12.01 -2.73
C ALA A 90 -4.59 -11.47 -3.59
N LYS A 91 -4.88 -10.73 -4.67
CA LYS A 91 -3.85 -10.13 -5.54
C LYS A 91 -3.01 -9.09 -4.80
N ARG A 92 -3.66 -8.20 -4.05
CA ARG A 92 -2.96 -7.17 -3.27
C ARG A 92 -2.15 -7.81 -2.14
N ARG A 93 -2.70 -8.83 -1.47
CA ARG A 93 -2.00 -9.61 -0.44
C ARG A 93 -0.75 -10.27 -1.03
N ALA A 94 -0.89 -10.97 -2.16
CA ALA A 94 0.23 -11.63 -2.84
C ALA A 94 1.32 -10.62 -3.25
N ARG A 95 0.95 -9.44 -3.76
CA ARG A 95 1.91 -8.38 -4.09
C ARG A 95 2.67 -7.89 -2.85
N LEU A 96 1.98 -7.68 -1.73
CA LEU A 96 2.61 -7.28 -0.47
C LEU A 96 3.57 -8.36 0.07
N LEU A 97 3.18 -9.63 -0.01
CA LEU A 97 4.05 -10.74 0.39
C LEU A 97 5.26 -10.89 -0.52
N LYS A 98 5.09 -10.69 -1.83
CA LYS A 98 6.19 -10.63 -2.79
C LYS A 98 7.15 -9.50 -2.45
N GLU A 99 6.62 -8.30 -2.18
CA GLU A 99 7.44 -7.16 -1.75
C GLU A 99 8.21 -7.44 -0.45
N PHE A 100 7.64 -8.20 0.49
CA PHE A 100 8.30 -8.55 1.75
C PHE A 100 9.34 -9.66 1.58
N SER A 101 9.05 -10.69 0.78
CA SER A 101 9.99 -11.80 0.50
C SER A 101 11.18 -11.39 -0.38
N GLU A 102 11.01 -10.38 -1.23
CA GLU A 102 12.13 -9.78 -1.98
C GLU A 102 13.01 -8.85 -1.11
N ARG A 103 12.65 -8.61 0.16
CA ARG A 103 13.51 -7.89 1.11
C ARG A 103 14.35 -8.90 1.88
N VAL A 104 15.67 -8.85 1.70
CA VAL A 104 16.61 -9.48 2.63
C VAL A 104 16.75 -8.56 3.84
N GLY A 105 16.34 -9.06 5.02
CA GLY A 105 16.44 -8.41 6.34
C GLY A 105 15.28 -7.46 6.68
N ASP A 106 14.89 -7.43 7.96
CA ASP A 106 14.01 -6.40 8.53
C ASP A 106 14.82 -5.10 8.72
N PRO A 107 14.58 -4.03 7.94
CA PRO A 107 15.32 -2.79 8.13
C PRO A 107 14.62 -1.98 9.22
N GLU A 108 15.10 -2.22 10.44
CA GLU A 108 15.00 -1.39 11.65
C GLU A 108 13.62 -1.15 12.28
N ALA A 109 13.66 -1.07 13.62
CA ALA A 109 12.60 -0.51 14.44
C ALA A 109 12.29 0.92 13.98
N GLY A 110 11.02 1.20 13.66
CA GLY A 110 10.61 2.46 13.08
C GLY A 110 11.08 3.68 13.89
N GLY A 111 11.72 4.64 13.23
CA GLY A 111 12.07 5.93 13.86
C GLY A 111 13.31 6.65 13.31
N SER A 112 14.20 6.00 12.56
CA SER A 112 15.43 6.66 12.09
C SER A 112 15.24 7.36 10.74
N SER A 113 15.27 8.69 10.75
CA SER A 113 15.18 9.57 9.58
C SER A 113 16.54 9.85 8.90
N SER A 114 17.62 9.12 9.24
CA SER A 114 18.96 9.49 8.81
C SER A 114 19.72 8.48 7.93
N ARG A 115 19.19 7.27 7.67
CA ARG A 115 19.85 6.33 6.73
C ARG A 115 18.97 6.09 5.52
N GLN A 116 19.50 6.36 4.32
CA GLN A 116 18.74 6.17 3.08
C GLN A 116 18.13 4.76 3.04
N ARG A 117 16.83 4.63 2.78
CA ARG A 117 16.15 3.31 2.77
C ARG A 117 16.84 2.34 1.80
N LEU A 118 17.26 1.18 2.30
CA LEU A 118 17.80 0.08 1.50
C LEU A 118 16.63 -0.71 0.90
N THR A 119 16.22 -0.35 -0.31
CA THR A 119 15.16 -1.09 -1.04
C THR A 119 15.76 -2.31 -1.74
N ALA A 120 14.94 -3.31 -2.08
CA ALA A 120 15.39 -4.47 -2.87
C ALA A 120 16.06 -4.07 -4.20
N TYR A 121 15.56 -3.01 -4.84
CA TYR A 121 16.21 -2.46 -6.04
C TYR A 121 17.61 -1.92 -5.74
N ARG A 122 17.78 -1.23 -4.61
CA ARG A 122 19.07 -0.69 -4.18
C ARG A 122 20.04 -1.80 -3.77
N GLN A 123 19.57 -2.84 -3.08
CA GLN A 123 20.38 -4.02 -2.77
C GLN A 123 20.92 -4.67 -4.06
N ASP A 124 20.06 -4.87 -5.06
CA ASP A 124 20.48 -5.42 -6.34
C ASP A 124 21.43 -4.50 -7.12
N ALA A 125 21.21 -3.19 -7.06
CA ALA A 125 22.13 -2.21 -7.65
C ALA A 125 23.49 -2.20 -6.94
N LEU A 126 23.52 -2.36 -5.61
CA LEU A 126 24.75 -2.48 -4.82
C LEU A 126 25.51 -3.77 -5.17
N ARG A 127 24.83 -4.92 -5.27
CA ARG A 127 25.45 -6.18 -5.74
C ARG A 127 26.05 -6.02 -7.15
N CYS A 128 25.35 -5.36 -8.07
CA CYS A 128 25.87 -5.08 -9.40
C CYS A 128 27.08 -4.13 -9.37
N ALA A 129 27.08 -3.15 -8.47
CA ALA A 129 28.17 -2.20 -8.31
C ALA A 129 29.44 -2.85 -7.72
N ASP A 130 29.30 -3.64 -6.66
CA ASP A 130 30.38 -4.43 -6.02
C ASP A 130 31.02 -5.40 -7.03
N ALA A 131 30.20 -6.11 -7.83
CA ALA A 131 30.71 -7.00 -8.88
C ALA A 131 31.49 -6.27 -9.99
N LEU A 132 31.19 -5.00 -10.26
CA LEU A 132 31.89 -4.16 -11.23
C LEU A 132 33.12 -3.48 -10.63
N GLU A 133 33.11 -3.14 -9.34
CA GLU A 133 34.27 -2.57 -8.65
C GLU A 133 35.46 -3.55 -8.68
N GLY A 134 35.21 -4.82 -8.34
CA GLY A 134 36.26 -5.85 -8.31
C GLY A 134 36.81 -6.28 -9.68
N ALA A 135 36.15 -5.95 -10.79
CA ALA A 135 36.49 -6.45 -12.12
C ALA A 135 36.63 -5.38 -13.22
N GLY A 136 36.23 -4.14 -12.95
CA GLY A 136 36.29 -3.03 -13.89
C GLY A 136 35.18 -3.05 -14.94
N LEU A 137 35.41 -3.72 -16.08
CA LEU A 137 34.49 -3.75 -17.23
C LEU A 137 33.89 -5.15 -17.42
N LEU A 138 32.59 -5.29 -17.21
CA LEU A 138 31.89 -6.58 -17.39
C LEU A 138 30.70 -6.47 -18.32
N LYS A 139 30.39 -7.59 -18.98
CA LYS A 139 29.14 -7.75 -19.72
C LYS A 139 27.98 -7.97 -18.74
N ALA A 140 26.81 -7.41 -19.03
CA ALA A 140 25.64 -7.47 -18.16
C ALA A 140 25.21 -8.91 -17.79
N CYS A 141 25.42 -9.88 -18.69
CA CYS A 141 25.17 -11.29 -18.38
C CYS A 141 26.15 -11.83 -17.32
N ILE A 142 27.43 -11.46 -17.40
CA ILE A 142 28.43 -11.87 -16.40
C ILE A 142 28.12 -11.24 -15.04
N VAL A 143 27.66 -9.98 -15.01
CA VAL A 143 27.22 -9.34 -13.76
C VAL A 143 26.04 -10.09 -13.15
N ARG A 144 25.03 -10.45 -13.95
CA ARG A 144 23.91 -11.28 -13.48
C ARG A 144 24.41 -12.61 -12.92
N ASP A 145 25.24 -13.32 -13.66
CA ASP A 145 25.67 -14.68 -13.31
C ASP A 145 26.54 -14.65 -12.03
N ARG A 146 27.34 -13.61 -11.81
CA ARG A 146 28.14 -13.41 -10.58
C ARG A 146 27.32 -13.00 -9.36
N THR A 147 26.24 -12.24 -9.55
CA THR A 147 25.48 -11.63 -8.44
C THR A 147 24.19 -12.37 -8.13
N GLY A 148 23.75 -13.30 -8.97
CA GLY A 148 22.42 -13.92 -8.90
C GLY A 148 21.26 -12.96 -9.22
N VAL A 149 21.54 -11.69 -9.55
CA VAL A 149 20.51 -10.68 -9.79
C VAL A 149 19.95 -10.81 -11.20
N GLU A 150 18.83 -11.53 -11.35
CA GLU A 150 18.18 -11.77 -12.66
C GLU A 150 17.98 -10.49 -13.49
N ARG A 151 17.65 -9.38 -12.80
CA ARG A 151 17.39 -8.07 -13.41
C ARG A 151 18.62 -7.18 -13.61
N ALA A 152 19.85 -7.68 -13.44
CA ALA A 152 21.08 -6.88 -13.52
C ALA A 152 21.18 -6.06 -14.82
N GLY A 153 20.84 -6.67 -15.97
CA GLY A 153 20.86 -5.95 -17.25
C GLY A 153 19.87 -4.78 -17.35
N ALA A 154 18.73 -4.84 -16.66
CA ALA A 154 17.78 -3.74 -16.58
C ALA A 154 18.30 -2.63 -15.64
N ILE A 155 18.89 -3.01 -14.51
CA ILE A 155 19.49 -2.08 -13.54
C ILE A 155 20.62 -1.28 -14.17
N LEU A 156 21.60 -1.96 -14.79
CA LEU A 156 22.76 -1.34 -15.42
C LEU A 156 22.35 -0.36 -16.55
N ARG A 157 21.28 -0.68 -17.28
CA ARG A 157 20.75 0.17 -18.35
C ARG A 157 19.98 1.38 -17.83
N ALA A 158 19.13 1.19 -16.83
CA ALA A 158 18.32 2.26 -16.27
C ALA A 158 19.16 3.27 -15.46
N ASN A 159 20.21 2.78 -14.79
CA ASN A 159 21.22 3.59 -14.12
C ASN A 159 20.66 4.72 -13.24
N HIS A 160 19.61 4.44 -12.46
CA HIS A 160 18.87 5.45 -11.68
C HIS A 160 19.75 6.25 -10.71
N TYR A 161 20.89 5.70 -10.28
CA TYR A 161 21.83 6.34 -9.35
C TYR A 161 23.02 7.02 -10.05
N GLY A 162 23.23 6.77 -11.35
CA GLY A 162 24.41 7.25 -12.07
C GLY A 162 25.71 6.48 -11.75
N TRP A 163 25.60 5.29 -11.17
CA TRP A 163 26.74 4.46 -10.78
C TRP A 163 27.38 3.73 -11.96
N PHE A 164 26.66 3.51 -13.05
CA PHE A 164 27.12 2.67 -14.15
C PHE A 164 27.41 3.50 -15.39
N LYS A 165 28.44 3.11 -16.15
CA LYS A 165 28.72 3.66 -17.48
C LYS A 165 28.78 2.54 -18.49
N ARG A 166 27.99 2.67 -19.56
CA ARG A 166 28.03 1.75 -20.70
C ARG A 166 29.17 2.16 -21.63
N GLU A 167 30.21 1.34 -21.71
CA GLU A 167 31.37 1.59 -22.60
C GLU A 167 31.15 0.99 -23.99
N SER A 168 30.41 -0.12 -24.09
CA SER A 168 30.05 -0.73 -25.38
C SER A 168 28.75 -1.52 -25.28
N VAL A 169 28.37 -2.26 -26.33
CA VAL A 169 27.12 -3.03 -26.33
C VAL A 169 27.13 -4.07 -25.21
N GLY A 170 26.26 -3.87 -24.22
CA GLY A 170 26.10 -4.76 -23.08
C GLY A 170 27.25 -4.75 -22.07
N HIS A 171 28.27 -3.91 -22.23
CA HIS A 171 29.41 -3.82 -21.31
C HIS A 171 29.33 -2.56 -20.46
N TYR A 172 29.51 -2.73 -19.16
CA TYR A 172 29.36 -1.69 -18.17
C TYR A 172 30.57 -1.66 -17.24
N ARG A 173 30.91 -0.46 -16.77
CA ARG A 173 31.86 -0.25 -15.67
C ARG A 173 31.21 0.61 -14.59
N LEU A 174 31.81 0.58 -13.40
CA LEU A 174 31.46 1.51 -12.33
C LEU A 174 32.03 2.91 -12.62
N THR A 175 31.24 3.95 -12.38
CA THR A 175 31.68 5.34 -12.47
C THR A 175 32.43 5.74 -11.19
N ALA A 176 33.19 6.84 -11.24
CA ALA A 176 33.83 7.39 -10.03
C ALA A 176 32.82 7.72 -8.92
N LYS A 177 31.64 8.24 -9.31
CA LYS A 177 30.51 8.44 -8.40
C LYS A 177 30.03 7.13 -7.79
N GLY A 178 29.90 6.08 -8.62
CA GLY A 178 29.53 4.75 -8.17
C GLY A 178 30.48 4.20 -7.13
N SER A 179 31.79 4.28 -7.34
CA SER A 179 32.80 3.84 -6.37
C SER A 179 32.74 4.62 -5.04
N LEU A 180 32.61 5.95 -5.11
CA LEU A 180 32.52 6.77 -3.91
C LEU A 180 31.27 6.44 -3.07
N GLU A 181 30.11 6.40 -3.71
CA GLU A 181 28.86 6.11 -3.00
C GLU A 181 28.80 4.65 -2.53
N LEU A 182 29.42 3.70 -3.25
CA LEU A 182 29.48 2.30 -2.84
C LEU A 182 30.21 2.12 -1.50
N ALA A 183 31.26 2.93 -1.24
CA ALA A 183 31.98 2.92 0.03
C ALA A 183 31.08 3.32 1.22
N ASP A 184 30.12 4.24 1.02
CA ASP A 184 29.14 4.62 2.05
C ASP A 184 28.19 3.46 2.45
N TRP A 185 28.14 2.40 1.62
CA TRP A 185 27.32 1.22 1.81
C TRP A 185 28.09 -0.03 2.23
N ALA A 186 29.37 0.08 2.61
CA ALA A 186 30.20 -1.07 2.98
C ALA A 186 29.52 -2.02 3.98
N GLY A 187 28.97 -1.50 5.09
CA GLY A 187 28.28 -2.32 6.08
C GLY A 187 27.03 -3.04 5.54
N ALA A 188 26.30 -2.42 4.60
CA ALA A 188 25.15 -3.07 3.97
C ALA A 188 25.58 -4.13 2.94
N LEU A 189 26.75 -4.00 2.33
CA LEU A 189 27.32 -5.01 1.44
C LEU A 189 27.76 -6.26 2.22
N ASP A 190 28.32 -6.09 3.43
CA ASP A 190 28.72 -7.19 4.30
C ASP A 190 27.50 -8.03 4.72
N ASP A 191 26.39 -7.37 5.07
CA ASP A 191 25.10 -8.03 5.36
C ASP A 191 24.57 -8.78 4.13
N LEU A 192 24.68 -8.18 2.93
CA LEU A 192 24.21 -8.79 1.67
C LEU A 192 25.05 -9.98 1.22
N LYS A 193 26.35 -9.99 1.55
CA LYS A 193 27.27 -11.12 1.29
C LYS A 193 26.98 -12.27 2.25
N SER A 194 26.77 -11.95 3.53
CA SER A 194 26.48 -12.94 4.58
C SER A 194 25.12 -13.65 4.43
N ALA A 195 24.18 -13.05 3.70
CA ALA A 195 22.86 -13.63 3.42
C ALA A 195 22.81 -14.47 2.13
N GLY A 196 23.92 -14.56 1.38
CA GLY A 196 24.02 -15.28 0.11
C GLY A 196 24.74 -16.64 0.18
N ASP A 197 25.32 -16.98 1.33
CA ASP A 197 25.84 -18.32 1.68
C ASP A 197 24.77 -19.16 2.40
#